data_AF-A0A7X7S1W8-F1
#
_entry.id   AF-A0A7X7S1W8-F1
#
_cell.length_a   1.000
_cell.length_b   1.000
_cell.length_c   1.000
_cell.angle_alpha   90.00
_cell.angle_beta   90.00
_cell.angle_gamma   90.00
#
_symmetry.space_group_name_H-M   'P 1'
#
loop_
_entity.id
_entity.type
_entity.pdbx_description
1 polymer ?
#
loop_
_entity_poly.entity_id
_entity_poly.type
_entity_poly.pdbx_seq_one_letter_code
_entity_poly.pdbx_strand_id
1 'polypeptide(L)' 'MNELQRHMINRAVELYKEIYPCSIHSSLGDCFTTEDKMVMFWFNTSDDSTHVLTADLP' A
#
# COMPACT_ATOMS: atom_id res chain seq x y z
N MET A 1 10.41 5.95 -2.74
CA MET A 1 9.39 6.06 -1.67
C MET A 1 9.38 7.47 -1.09
N ASN A 2 8.26 8.19 -1.21
CA ASN A 2 8.06 9.52 -0.63
C ASN A 2 7.46 9.45 0.80
N GLU A 3 7.22 10.59 1.45
CA GLU A 3 6.65 10.64 2.80
C GLU A 3 5.21 10.11 2.86
N LEU A 4 4.38 10.44 1.87
CA LEU A 4 3.00 9.95 1.78
C LEU A 4 2.97 8.42 1.70
N GLN A 5 3.78 7.81 0.83
CA GLN A 5 3.91 6.36 0.69
C GLN A 5 4.40 5.69 1.98
N ARG A 6 5.37 6.28 2.69
CA ARG A 6 5.80 5.79 4.01
C ARG A 6 4.67 5.82 5.02
N HIS A 7 3.90 6.91 5.05
CA HIS A 7 2.76 7.04 5.95
C HIS A 7 1.68 5.99 5.64
N MET A 8 1.37 5.76 4.36
CA MET A 8 0.42 4.72 3.94
C MET A 8 0.86 3.31 4.32
N ILE A 9 2.16 2.98 4.17
CA ILE A 9 2.71 1.68 4.62
C ILE A 9 2.57 1.53 6.13
N ASN A 10 2.98 2.53 6.90
CA ASN A 10 2.86 2.49 8.36
C ASN A 10 1.40 2.31 8.78
N ARG A 11 0.47 3.00 8.11
CA ARG A 11 -0.96 2.86 8.37
C ARG A 11 -1.48 1.46 8.06
N ALA A 12 -1.02 0.84 6.98
CA ALA A 12 -1.38 -0.54 6.65
C ALA A 12 -0.84 -1.53 7.71
N VAL A 13 0.41 -1.35 8.17
CA VAL A 13 0.99 -2.16 9.26
C VAL A 13 0.20 -2.00 10.55
N GLU A 14 -0.21 -0.80 10.92
CA GLU A 14 -1.04 -0.56 12.12
C GLU A 14 -2.39 -1.29 12.05
N LEU A 15 -3.01 -1.34 10.88
CA LEU A 15 -4.33 -1.93 10.68
C LEU A 15 -4.28 -3.46 10.60
N TYR A 16 -3.29 -4.00 9.90
CA TYR A 16 -3.25 -5.42 9.50
C TYR A 16 -2.11 -6.22 10.12
N LYS A 17 -1.21 -5.58 10.87
CA LYS A 17 -0.01 -6.14 11.52
C LYS A 17 1.05 -6.62 10.54
N GLU A 18 0.70 -7.54 9.64
CA GLU A 18 1.59 -8.11 8.63
C GLU A 18 1.05 -7.80 7.24
N ILE A 19 1.89 -7.16 6.42
CA ILE A 19 1.56 -6.81 5.04
C ILE A 19 2.69 -7.27 4.11
N TYR A 20 2.31 -7.65 2.91
CA TYR A 20 3.21 -8.18 1.89
C TYR A 20 2.98 -7.47 0.56
N PRO A 21 4.00 -7.41 -0.32
CA PRO A 21 3.81 -6.95 -1.69
C PRO A 21 2.67 -7.73 -2.35
N CYS A 22 1.78 -7.04 -3.07
CA CYS A 22 0.75 -7.69 -3.86
C CYS A 22 1.31 -8.14 -5.22
N SER A 23 0.70 -9.16 -5.83
CA SER A 23 1.03 -9.63 -7.19
C SER A 23 2.49 -10.11 -7.33
N ILE A 24 3.09 -9.94 -8.50
CA ILE A 24 4.48 -10.33 -8.85
C ILE A 24 5.54 -9.40 -8.25
N HIS A 25 5.16 -8.40 -7.45
CA HIS A 25 6.08 -7.42 -6.90
C HIS A 25 6.87 -8.00 -5.74
N SER A 26 8.15 -7.61 -5.62
CA SER A 26 9.03 -8.05 -4.54
C SER A 26 9.15 -7.01 -3.42
N SER A 27 8.63 -5.80 -3.61
CA SER A 27 8.68 -4.72 -2.64
C SER A 27 7.35 -3.98 -2.50
N LEU A 28 7.03 -3.51 -1.29
CA LEU A 28 5.84 -2.70 -1.04
C LEU A 28 5.88 -1.37 -1.81
N GLY A 29 7.09 -0.87 -2.11
CA GLY A 29 7.29 0.36 -2.87
C GLY A 29 6.79 0.29 -4.31
N ASP A 30 6.72 -0.91 -4.87
CA ASP A 30 6.22 -1.15 -6.24
C ASP A 30 4.70 -1.35 -6.28
N CYS A 31 4.04 -1.44 -5.11
CA CYS A 31 2.61 -1.71 -5.01
C CYS A 31 1.75 -0.44 -4.95
N PHE A 32 2.32 0.70 -5.36
CA PHE A 32 1.62 1.97 -5.45
C PHE A 32 1.19 2.25 -6.88
N THR A 33 -0.08 2.60 -7.06
CA THR A 33 -0.61 3.12 -8.32
C THR A 33 -1.14 4.54 -8.09
N THR A 34 -1.14 5.35 -9.15
CA THR A 34 -1.70 6.70 -9.12
C THR A 34 -2.79 6.79 -10.17
N GLU A 35 -3.97 7.24 -9.77
CA GLU A 35 -5.10 7.49 -10.66
C GLU A 35 -5.69 8.86 -10.32
N ASP A 36 -5.83 9.71 -11.33
CA ASP A 36 -6.21 11.12 -11.21
C ASP A 36 -5.40 11.91 -10.15
N LYS A 37 -6.00 12.16 -8.99
CA LYS A 37 -5.42 12.88 -7.85
C LYS A 37 -5.28 12.00 -6.61
N MET A 38 -5.26 10.69 -6.80
CA MET A 38 -5.24 9.71 -5.72
C MET A 38 -4.05 8.78 -5.86
N VAL A 39 -3.40 8.50 -4.73
CA VAL A 39 -2.46 7.39 -4.59
C VAL A 39 -3.21 6.21 -4.01
N MET A 40 -3.09 5.06 -4.65
CA MET A 40 -3.56 3.77 -4.15
C MET A 40 -2.35 2.93 -3.74
N PHE A 41 -2.46 2.27 -2.60
CA PHE A 41 -1.47 1.35 -2.08
C PHE A 41 -2.11 -0.02 -1.91
N TRP A 42 -1.69 -0.95 -2.74
CA TRP A 42 -2.17 -2.33 -2.75
C TRP A 42 -1.22 -3.20 -1.94
N PHE A 43 -1.76 -4.12 -1.13
CA PHE A 43 -0.93 -5.06 -0.36
C PHE A 43 -1.73 -6.30 -0.01
N ASN A 44 -1.02 -7.41 0.20
CA ASN A 44 -1.59 -8.64 0.71
C ASN A 44 -1.40 -8.74 2.23
N THR A 45 -2.27 -9.49 2.90
CA THR A 45 -2.16 -9.83 4.32
C THR A 45 -1.98 -11.34 4.50
N SER A 46 -1.68 -11.77 5.73
CA SER A 46 -1.38 -13.18 6.03
C SER A 46 -2.57 -14.15 5.88
N ASP A 47 -3.77 -13.62 5.65
CA ASP A 47 -4.98 -14.37 5.33
C ASP A 47 -5.23 -14.51 3.82
N ASP A 48 -4.20 -14.26 3.00
CA ASP A 48 -4.24 -14.30 1.53
C ASP A 48 -5.25 -13.32 0.89
N SER A 49 -5.72 -12.32 1.63
CA SER A 49 -6.56 -11.26 1.08
C SER A 49 -5.74 -10.08 0.54
N THR A 50 -6.31 -9.34 -0.41
CA THR A 50 -5.72 -8.14 -1.00
C THR A 50 -6.52 -6.91 -0.57
N HIS A 51 -5.81 -5.91 -0.06
CA HIS A 51 -6.37 -4.65 0.40
C HIS A 51 -5.81 -3.46 -0.40
N VAL A 52 -6.57 -2.37 -0.39
CA VAL A 52 -6.15 -1.08 -0.94
C VAL A 52 -6.34 0.02 0.09
N LEU A 53 -5.31 0.84 0.30
CA LEU A 53 -5.43 2.13 0.97
C LEU A 53 -5.32 3.26 -0.04
N THR A 54 -6.12 4.30 0.15
CA THR A 54 -6.14 5.47 -0.74
C THR A 54 -5.77 6.73 0.02
N ALA A 55 -5.08 7.65 -0.66
CA ALA A 55 -4.81 8.99 -0.14
C ALA A 55 -4.83 10.00 -1.29
N ASP A 56 -5.30 11.22 -1.00
CA ASP A 56 -5.25 12.31 -1.96
C ASP A 56 -3.81 12.81 -2.16
N LEU A 57 -3.45 13.08 -3.40
CA LEU A 57 -2.23 13.81 -3.72
C LEU A 57 -2.42 15.29 -3.36
N PRO A 58 -1.44 15.90 -2.65
CA PRO A 58 -1.49 17.30 -2.28
C PRO A 58 -1.42 18.24 -3.50
#